data_AF-A0A524QQE5-F1
#
_entry.id   AF-A0A524QQE5-F1
#
_cell.length_a   1.000
_cell.length_b   1.000
_cell.length_c   1.000
_cell.angle_alpha   90.00
_cell.angle_beta   90.00
_cell.angle_gamma   90.00
#
_symmetry.space_group_name_H-M   'P 1'
#
loop_
_entity.id
_entity.type
_entity.pdbx_description
1 polymer ?
#
loop_
_entity_poly.entity_id
_entity_poly.type
_entity_poly.pdbx_seq_one_letter_code
_entity_poly.pdbx_strand_id
1 'polypeptide(L)'
;MDGSFDFGLFDNDGLDGVPNSGDDDGFVDAVAFQFLEVSASCGGPGIWPHRSRLEFWNEDNPFVTDDTRANGGFIRVNDYTIQSAMDCGGAKIQTATTMAHELGHVLGLPDLYDRSQGLLPDERRWVVGCWSLMAAGAWGCGTSDREAWVRPTHMGAWEKAQLGWLSRVEVVGKVLDQEFVLEPVQSSEQALKIPLETGFPPTLGEYLLIEYRTREGFDRDLPGSGVLVYHVDPKLKTNQPCDTCPQRYMVELLEADGNNSLRLNFLQGGNRGEAGDAWEVAGRGRLTNNSYPSTHLSSGSSSPVTIYDISTENGLARIRLSSFELPRSRLAQPFLGSSGSGLSPEEIEYLDLHGNGNGRYDIGDLRAYLKR
;
A
#
# COMPACT_ATOMS: atom_id res chain seq x y z
N MET A 1 -22.60 35.52 -14.77
CA MET A 1 -23.61 35.28 -13.73
C MET A 1 -24.88 34.76 -14.37
N ASP A 2 -24.88 33.50 -14.79
CA ASP A 2 -26.08 32.73 -14.47
C ASP A 2 -26.08 32.60 -12.93
N GLY A 3 -27.20 32.90 -12.28
CA GLY A 3 -27.25 33.03 -10.82
C GLY A 3 -27.37 31.69 -10.08
N SER A 4 -27.01 30.56 -10.70
CA SER A 4 -27.38 29.24 -10.17
C SER A 4 -26.23 28.46 -9.52
N PHE A 5 -24.97 28.72 -9.89
CA PHE A 5 -23.82 27.97 -9.38
C PHE A 5 -22.56 28.83 -9.35
N ASP A 6 -21.85 28.86 -8.22
CA ASP A 6 -20.59 29.59 -8.02
C ASP A 6 -19.46 28.57 -7.83
N PHE A 7 -18.56 28.47 -8.81
CA PHE A 7 -17.42 27.56 -8.77
C PHE A 7 -16.36 27.96 -7.73
N GLY A 8 -16.33 29.22 -7.29
CA GLY A 8 -15.40 29.67 -6.26
C GLY A 8 -15.65 29.03 -4.89
N LEU A 9 -16.83 28.45 -4.66
CA LEU A 9 -17.10 27.70 -3.43
C LEU A 9 -16.33 26.36 -3.33
N PHE A 10 -15.68 25.93 -4.41
CA PHE A 10 -14.99 24.66 -4.54
C PHE A 10 -13.49 24.79 -4.86
N ASP A 11 -12.93 25.98 -4.63
CA ASP A 11 -11.50 26.31 -4.70
C ASP A 11 -11.12 26.67 -3.26
N ASN A 12 -10.68 25.70 -2.45
CA ASN A 12 -10.46 25.88 -1.00
C ASN A 12 -9.18 25.23 -0.47
N ASP A 13 -8.21 25.01 -1.36
CA ASP A 13 -6.94 24.36 -1.08
C ASP A 13 -5.89 25.27 -0.40
N GLY A 14 -6.24 26.54 -0.18
CA GLY A 14 -5.52 27.50 0.65
C GLY A 14 -5.38 27.06 2.10
N LEU A 15 -4.37 27.59 2.79
CA LEU A 15 -4.07 27.25 4.19
C LEU A 15 -5.13 27.77 5.15
N ASP A 16 -5.90 28.79 4.76
CA ASP A 16 -6.97 29.35 5.58
C ASP A 16 -8.29 28.56 5.51
N GLY A 17 -8.42 27.65 4.53
CA GLY A 17 -9.61 26.82 4.30
C GLY A 17 -10.87 27.60 3.96
N VAL A 18 -10.73 28.85 3.51
CA VAL A 18 -11.82 29.72 3.08
C VAL A 18 -11.92 29.62 1.56
N PRO A 19 -13.07 29.24 0.98
CA PRO A 19 -13.18 29.12 -0.47
C PRO A 19 -12.95 30.45 -1.20
N ASN A 20 -12.21 30.39 -2.31
CA ASN A 20 -11.87 31.51 -3.20
C ASN A 20 -11.32 32.72 -2.44
N SER A 21 -10.36 32.47 -1.57
CA SER A 21 -9.56 33.43 -0.83
C SER A 21 -8.26 33.78 -1.57
N GLY A 22 -7.44 34.63 -0.96
CA GLY A 22 -6.20 35.11 -1.55
C GLY A 22 -5.07 34.06 -1.59
N ASP A 23 -5.18 32.94 -0.88
CA ASP A 23 -4.18 31.87 -0.88
C ASP A 23 -4.57 30.61 -1.67
N ASP A 24 -5.79 30.57 -2.23
CA ASP A 24 -6.22 29.52 -3.17
C ASP A 24 -5.60 29.69 -4.57
N ASP A 25 -5.55 28.57 -5.31
CA ASP A 25 -4.87 28.48 -6.61
C ASP A 25 -5.73 28.92 -7.82
N GLY A 26 -7.04 29.10 -7.59
CA GLY A 26 -8.00 29.52 -8.61
C GLY A 26 -8.53 28.36 -9.46
N PHE A 27 -8.44 27.12 -8.99
CA PHE A 27 -8.99 25.93 -9.61
C PHE A 27 -9.97 25.22 -8.67
N VAL A 28 -10.99 24.61 -9.26
CA VAL A 28 -11.87 23.72 -8.49
C VAL A 28 -11.08 22.50 -8.01
N ASP A 29 -11.09 22.24 -6.71
CA ASP A 29 -10.31 21.19 -6.03
C ASP A 29 -10.66 19.79 -6.55
N ALA A 30 -11.94 19.55 -6.80
CA ALA A 30 -12.45 18.24 -7.21
C ALA A 30 -13.72 18.35 -8.06
N VAL A 31 -13.70 17.72 -9.25
CA VAL A 31 -14.89 17.57 -10.10
C VAL A 31 -15.13 16.11 -10.46
N ALA A 32 -16.36 15.65 -10.27
CA ALA A 32 -16.82 14.34 -10.67
C ALA A 32 -18.02 14.46 -11.62
N PHE A 33 -17.82 14.06 -12.88
CA PHE A 33 -18.89 13.97 -13.87
C PHE A 33 -19.55 12.60 -13.81
N GLN A 34 -20.89 12.59 -13.79
CA GLN A 34 -21.67 11.36 -13.82
C GLN A 34 -22.59 11.34 -15.04
N PHE A 35 -22.56 10.24 -15.80
CA PHE A 35 -23.43 9.99 -16.94
C PHE A 35 -24.35 8.79 -16.68
N LEU A 36 -25.48 8.68 -17.41
CA LEU A 36 -26.53 7.70 -17.11
C LEU A 36 -26.38 6.38 -17.88
N GLU A 37 -25.59 6.36 -18.95
CA GLU A 37 -25.37 5.17 -19.76
C GLU A 37 -24.51 4.13 -19.03
N VAL A 38 -24.70 2.85 -19.35
CA VAL A 38 -23.76 1.81 -18.93
C VAL A 38 -22.38 2.15 -19.50
N SER A 39 -21.37 2.17 -18.63
CA SER A 39 -20.00 2.54 -19.00
C SER A 39 -19.38 1.61 -20.03
N ALA A 40 -18.49 2.12 -20.88
CA ALA A 40 -17.78 1.30 -21.87
C ALA A 40 -16.90 0.21 -21.23
N SER A 41 -16.41 0.42 -20.00
CA SER A 41 -15.70 -0.61 -19.24
C SER A 41 -16.55 -1.83 -18.88
N CYS A 42 -17.88 -1.70 -18.94
CA CYS A 42 -18.83 -2.80 -18.80
C CYS A 42 -19.38 -3.30 -20.17
N GLY A 43 -18.81 -2.84 -21.29
CA GLY A 43 -19.33 -3.12 -22.64
C GLY A 43 -20.57 -2.30 -23.03
N GLY A 44 -20.92 -1.27 -22.26
CA GLY A 44 -22.04 -0.37 -22.55
C GLY A 44 -21.70 0.74 -23.55
N PRO A 45 -22.69 1.57 -23.93
CA PRO A 45 -22.51 2.64 -24.92
C PRO A 45 -21.94 3.95 -24.33
N GLY A 46 -21.78 4.05 -23.01
CA GLY A 46 -21.29 5.25 -22.33
C GLY A 46 -19.79 5.46 -22.47
N ILE A 47 -19.27 6.49 -21.79
CA ILE A 47 -17.85 6.83 -21.77
C ILE A 47 -17.08 5.75 -20.98
N TRP A 48 -15.82 5.50 -21.34
CA TRP A 48 -14.93 4.67 -20.50
C TRP A 48 -14.54 5.48 -19.25
N PRO A 49 -14.83 5.04 -18.01
CA PRO A 49 -14.56 5.81 -16.81
C PRO A 49 -13.06 6.07 -16.63
N HIS A 50 -12.71 7.30 -16.28
CA HIS A 50 -11.31 7.71 -16.11
C HIS A 50 -11.17 8.99 -15.29
N ARG A 51 -9.96 9.25 -14.84
CA ARG A 51 -9.47 10.58 -14.44
C ARG A 51 -8.61 11.17 -15.55
N SER A 52 -8.78 12.45 -15.83
CA SER A 52 -7.93 13.17 -16.78
C SER A 52 -7.95 14.68 -16.47
N ARG A 53 -7.40 15.48 -17.39
CA ARG A 53 -7.44 16.94 -17.33
C ARG A 53 -8.14 17.50 -18.56
N LEU A 54 -8.97 18.52 -18.36
CA LEU A 54 -9.70 19.19 -19.43
C LEU A 54 -8.77 19.84 -20.46
N GLU A 55 -7.57 20.28 -20.05
CA GLU A 55 -6.55 20.84 -20.96
C GLU A 55 -6.19 19.90 -22.11
N PHE A 56 -6.16 18.58 -21.88
CA PHE A 56 -5.85 17.60 -22.93
C PHE A 56 -6.93 17.51 -24.01
N TRP A 57 -8.11 18.05 -23.74
CA TRP A 57 -9.25 18.08 -24.67
C TRP A 57 -9.55 19.49 -25.20
N ASN A 58 -8.82 20.50 -24.74
CA ASN A 58 -9.11 21.91 -24.97
C ASN A 58 -7.82 22.69 -25.29
N GLU A 59 -7.04 22.21 -26.26
CA GLU A 59 -5.85 22.89 -26.80
C GLU A 59 -4.86 23.33 -25.70
N ASP A 60 -4.57 22.46 -24.74
CA ASP A 60 -3.70 22.71 -23.59
C ASP A 60 -4.18 23.84 -22.66
N ASN A 61 -5.50 24.11 -22.65
CA ASN A 61 -6.12 25.10 -21.77
C ASN A 61 -7.17 24.48 -20.84
N PRO A 62 -7.13 24.75 -19.52
CA PRO A 62 -8.22 24.38 -18.62
C PRO A 62 -9.53 25.09 -19.00
N PHE A 63 -10.67 24.58 -18.53
CA PHE A 63 -11.94 25.27 -18.68
C PHE A 63 -11.96 26.51 -17.78
N VAL A 64 -12.43 27.65 -18.31
CA VAL A 64 -12.51 28.92 -17.59
C VAL A 64 -13.99 29.24 -17.33
N THR A 65 -14.36 29.43 -16.06
CA THR A 65 -15.73 29.77 -15.67
C THR A 65 -15.99 31.27 -15.83
N ASP A 66 -17.20 31.73 -15.52
CA ASP A 66 -17.53 33.16 -15.42
C ASP A 66 -17.55 33.69 -13.97
N ASP A 67 -17.05 32.89 -13.01
CA ASP A 67 -16.95 33.24 -11.59
C ASP A 67 -15.60 33.85 -11.25
N THR A 68 -15.62 35.00 -10.59
CA THR A 68 -14.41 35.77 -10.29
C THR A 68 -13.56 35.10 -9.23
N ARG A 69 -12.26 34.96 -9.47
CA ARG A 69 -11.32 34.52 -8.43
C ARG A 69 -10.76 35.70 -7.62
N ALA A 70 -10.46 35.50 -6.33
CA ALA A 70 -9.97 36.56 -5.43
C ALA A 70 -8.68 37.23 -5.93
N ASN A 71 -7.78 36.46 -6.54
CA ASN A 71 -6.51 36.95 -7.09
C ASN A 71 -6.63 37.54 -8.51
N GLY A 72 -7.85 37.82 -8.98
CA GLY A 72 -8.14 38.47 -10.26
C GLY A 72 -8.10 37.52 -11.46
N GLY A 73 -9.14 37.52 -12.28
CA GLY A 73 -9.40 36.51 -13.31
C GLY A 73 -10.64 35.70 -12.95
N PHE A 74 -10.74 34.49 -13.50
CA PHE A 74 -11.87 33.59 -13.26
C PHE A 74 -11.40 32.25 -12.71
N ILE A 75 -12.27 31.58 -11.97
CA ILE A 75 -12.08 30.20 -11.51
C ILE A 75 -11.92 29.28 -12.73
N ARG A 76 -11.12 28.23 -12.56
CA ARG A 76 -10.82 27.26 -13.61
C ARG A 76 -11.17 25.85 -13.18
N VAL A 77 -11.45 25.00 -14.14
CA VAL A 77 -11.63 23.55 -13.93
C VAL A 77 -10.64 22.83 -14.83
N ASN A 78 -9.84 21.93 -14.27
CA ASN A 78 -8.88 21.16 -15.04
C ASN A 78 -8.95 19.67 -14.72
N ASP A 79 -8.61 19.27 -13.51
CA ASP A 79 -8.66 17.87 -13.08
C ASP A 79 -10.12 17.41 -12.94
N TYR A 80 -10.44 16.24 -13.51
CA TYR A 80 -11.76 15.68 -13.39
C TYR A 80 -11.73 14.16 -13.33
N THR A 81 -12.75 13.61 -12.70
CA THR A 81 -13.10 12.19 -12.75
C THR A 81 -14.43 12.05 -13.50
N ILE A 82 -14.60 10.99 -14.28
CA ILE A 82 -15.86 10.71 -14.98
C ILE A 82 -16.23 9.24 -14.87
N GLN A 83 -17.49 8.96 -14.54
CA GLN A 83 -17.99 7.60 -14.35
C GLN A 83 -19.50 7.50 -14.60
N SER A 84 -20.00 6.28 -14.80
CA SER A 84 -21.43 6.03 -14.90
C SER A 84 -22.09 6.11 -13.52
N ALA A 85 -23.28 6.69 -13.45
CA ALA A 85 -24.18 6.59 -12.31
C ALA A 85 -24.88 5.22 -12.25
N MET A 86 -24.78 4.39 -13.30
CA MET A 86 -25.42 3.08 -13.40
C MET A 86 -24.40 1.94 -13.25
N ASP A 87 -24.85 0.82 -12.70
CA ASP A 87 -24.06 -0.41 -12.66
C ASP A 87 -23.86 -1.03 -14.05
N CYS A 88 -22.99 -2.04 -14.15
CA CYS A 88 -22.77 -2.75 -15.42
C CYS A 88 -24.04 -3.42 -15.97
N GLY A 89 -25.04 -3.68 -15.12
CA GLY A 89 -26.34 -4.21 -15.54
C GLY A 89 -27.30 -3.16 -16.11
N GLY A 90 -27.00 -1.86 -15.95
CA GLY A 90 -27.83 -0.75 -16.43
C GLY A 90 -29.17 -0.62 -15.71
N ALA A 91 -29.36 -1.31 -14.58
CA ALA A 91 -30.65 -1.39 -13.88
C ALA A 91 -30.60 -0.80 -12.48
N LYS A 92 -29.40 -0.58 -11.92
CA LYS A 92 -29.21 -0.04 -10.58
C LYS A 92 -28.23 1.12 -10.61
N ILE A 93 -28.32 1.97 -9.59
CA ILE A 93 -27.30 3.00 -9.33
C ILE A 93 -25.99 2.29 -8.96
N GLN A 94 -24.87 2.77 -9.51
CA GLN A 94 -23.54 2.27 -9.20
C GLN A 94 -23.23 2.42 -7.71
N THR A 95 -22.53 1.45 -7.14
CA THR A 95 -22.04 1.57 -5.76
C THR A 95 -20.99 2.69 -5.65
N ALA A 96 -20.76 3.18 -4.44
CA ALA A 96 -19.76 4.24 -4.21
C ALA A 96 -18.30 3.77 -4.42
N THR A 97 -18.03 2.53 -4.82
CA THR A 97 -16.66 1.98 -4.86
C THR A 97 -15.76 2.68 -5.86
N THR A 98 -16.23 2.87 -7.10
CA THR A 98 -15.46 3.57 -8.13
C THR A 98 -15.25 5.02 -7.73
N MET A 99 -16.29 5.70 -7.24
CA MET A 99 -16.17 7.09 -6.77
C MET A 99 -15.18 7.23 -5.60
N ALA A 100 -15.16 6.28 -4.66
CA ALA A 100 -14.21 6.28 -3.56
C ALA A 100 -12.76 6.08 -4.04
N HIS A 101 -12.54 5.21 -5.03
CA HIS A 101 -11.22 5.01 -5.65
C HIS A 101 -10.74 6.28 -6.38
N GLU A 102 -11.60 6.88 -7.20
CA GLU A 102 -11.27 8.11 -7.93
C GLU A 102 -11.04 9.30 -6.99
N LEU A 103 -11.78 9.39 -5.88
CA LEU A 103 -11.51 10.37 -4.82
C LEU A 103 -10.12 10.17 -4.21
N GLY A 104 -9.62 8.94 -4.11
CA GLY A 104 -8.23 8.68 -3.70
C GLY A 104 -7.21 9.34 -4.62
N HIS A 105 -7.46 9.35 -5.94
CA HIS A 105 -6.61 10.05 -6.91
C HIS A 105 -6.68 11.57 -6.79
N VAL A 106 -7.86 12.13 -6.51
CA VAL A 106 -8.04 13.55 -6.20
C VAL A 106 -7.22 13.94 -4.96
N LEU A 107 -7.20 13.08 -3.94
CA LEU A 107 -6.38 13.25 -2.73
C LEU A 107 -4.88 12.97 -2.95
N GLY A 108 -4.44 12.72 -4.19
CA GLY A 108 -3.03 12.57 -4.54
C GLY A 108 -2.46 11.14 -4.47
N LEU A 109 -3.30 10.12 -4.26
CA LEU A 109 -2.84 8.73 -4.23
C LEU A 109 -2.74 8.11 -5.64
N PRO A 110 -1.73 7.27 -5.92
CA PRO A 110 -1.62 6.54 -7.18
C PRO A 110 -2.43 5.23 -7.15
N ASP A 111 -2.63 4.64 -8.33
CA ASP A 111 -3.03 3.24 -8.45
C ASP A 111 -1.95 2.34 -7.81
N LEU A 112 -2.34 1.39 -6.96
CA LEU A 112 -1.45 0.42 -6.32
C LEU A 112 -1.49 -0.98 -6.96
N TYR A 113 -2.08 -1.11 -8.14
CA TYR A 113 -2.04 -2.32 -8.98
C TYR A 113 -1.23 -2.07 -10.26
N ASP A 114 -0.74 -3.14 -10.87
CA ASP A 114 0.05 -3.10 -12.09
C ASP A 114 -0.85 -3.32 -13.32
N ARG A 115 -0.85 -2.32 -14.23
CA ARG A 115 -1.54 -2.36 -15.53
C ARG A 115 -0.58 -2.51 -16.72
N SER A 116 0.68 -2.85 -16.49
CA SER A 116 1.70 -2.96 -17.56
C SER A 116 1.44 -4.08 -18.56
N GLN A 117 0.52 -5.01 -18.29
CA GLN A 117 0.17 -6.08 -19.22
C GLN A 117 -1.13 -5.81 -20.00
N GLY A 118 -1.82 -4.70 -19.72
CA GLY A 118 -3.05 -4.34 -20.41
C GLY A 118 -4.06 -3.60 -19.54
N LEU A 119 -5.18 -3.23 -20.15
CA LEU A 119 -6.21 -2.40 -19.53
C LEU A 119 -7.33 -3.23 -18.89
N LEU A 120 -7.49 -4.48 -19.33
CA LEU A 120 -8.57 -5.35 -18.86
C LEU A 120 -8.26 -5.85 -17.44
N PRO A 121 -9.28 -6.06 -16.59
CA PRO A 121 -9.08 -6.58 -15.24
C PRO A 121 -8.26 -7.87 -15.18
N ASP A 122 -8.47 -8.79 -16.11
CA ASP A 122 -7.78 -10.09 -16.16
C ASP A 122 -6.28 -9.99 -16.48
N GLU A 123 -5.85 -8.84 -17.02
CA GLU A 123 -4.45 -8.55 -17.37
C GLU A 123 -3.71 -7.88 -16.21
N ARG A 124 -4.43 -7.41 -15.17
CA ARG A 124 -3.85 -6.69 -14.03
C ARG A 124 -3.16 -7.65 -13.08
N ARG A 125 -2.08 -7.19 -12.45
CA ARG A 125 -1.56 -7.78 -11.21
C ARG A 125 -1.99 -6.87 -10.08
N TRP A 126 -2.64 -7.41 -9.06
CA TRP A 126 -3.26 -6.56 -8.05
C TRP A 126 -2.29 -6.03 -7.01
N VAL A 127 -1.09 -6.62 -6.89
CA VAL A 127 0.10 -6.22 -6.11
C VAL A 127 -0.17 -6.06 -4.61
N VAL A 128 -1.07 -5.16 -4.24
CA VAL A 128 -1.63 -5.00 -2.90
C VAL A 128 -2.96 -5.76 -2.73
N GLY A 129 -3.70 -6.03 -3.81
CA GLY A 129 -4.92 -6.83 -3.74
C GLY A 129 -6.10 -6.11 -3.09
N CYS A 130 -7.00 -6.88 -2.49
CA CYS A 130 -8.21 -6.41 -1.84
C CYS A 130 -7.95 -5.57 -0.59
N TRP A 131 -6.74 -5.66 -0.09
CA TRP A 131 -6.25 -4.99 1.09
C TRP A 131 -6.03 -3.49 0.88
N SER A 132 -6.40 -2.92 -0.28
CA SER A 132 -6.37 -1.49 -0.53
C SER A 132 -7.48 -1.07 -1.49
N LEU A 133 -8.15 0.04 -1.14
CA LEU A 133 -9.05 0.76 -2.04
C LEU A 133 -8.38 1.17 -3.35
N MET A 134 -7.10 1.55 -3.30
CA MET A 134 -6.30 1.96 -4.46
C MET A 134 -5.79 0.77 -5.28
N ALA A 135 -6.16 -0.45 -4.91
CA ALA A 135 -5.92 -1.69 -5.65
C ALA A 135 -7.23 -2.44 -5.97
N ALA A 136 -7.39 -3.69 -5.54
CA ALA A 136 -8.57 -4.49 -5.86
C ALA A 136 -9.79 -4.20 -4.96
N GLY A 137 -9.62 -3.38 -3.90
CA GLY A 137 -10.65 -3.07 -2.92
C GLY A 137 -11.92 -2.44 -3.49
N ALA A 138 -11.83 -1.75 -4.64
CA ALA A 138 -12.99 -1.21 -5.35
C ALA A 138 -13.71 -2.24 -6.25
N TRP A 139 -13.11 -3.41 -6.47
CA TRP A 139 -13.53 -4.45 -7.42
C TRP A 139 -14.07 -5.72 -6.75
N GLY A 140 -13.73 -5.97 -5.48
CA GLY A 140 -14.06 -7.22 -4.77
C GLY A 140 -12.90 -8.20 -4.72
N CYS A 141 -13.07 -9.28 -3.95
CA CYS A 141 -11.99 -10.20 -3.57
C CYS A 141 -12.14 -11.59 -4.19
N GLY A 142 -11.03 -12.33 -4.29
CA GLY A 142 -10.98 -13.69 -4.84
C GLY A 142 -10.65 -13.79 -6.33
N THR A 143 -10.89 -14.98 -6.90
CA THR A 143 -10.47 -15.39 -8.26
C THR A 143 -11.54 -15.19 -9.34
N SER A 144 -12.80 -14.91 -8.98
CA SER A 144 -13.94 -14.84 -9.92
C SER A 144 -14.28 -13.40 -10.37
N ASP A 145 -15.35 -13.23 -11.14
CA ASP A 145 -15.90 -11.94 -11.62
C ASP A 145 -16.10 -10.89 -10.52
N ARG A 146 -16.30 -9.62 -10.93
CA ARG A 146 -16.74 -8.55 -10.03
C ARG A 146 -18.03 -8.98 -9.33
N GLU A 147 -17.96 -9.19 -8.02
CA GLU A 147 -19.15 -9.47 -7.21
C GLU A 147 -20.13 -8.31 -7.32
N ALA A 148 -21.41 -8.62 -7.50
CA ALA A 148 -22.46 -7.63 -7.82
C ALA A 148 -22.67 -6.58 -6.70
N TRP A 149 -22.10 -6.83 -5.51
CA TRP A 149 -22.12 -5.90 -4.40
C TRP A 149 -20.82 -5.99 -3.60
N VAL A 150 -19.98 -4.98 -3.74
CA VAL A 150 -18.71 -4.86 -3.00
C VAL A 150 -18.69 -3.56 -2.25
N ARG A 151 -18.41 -3.64 -0.95
CA ARG A 151 -18.07 -2.45 -0.15
C ARG A 151 -16.64 -2.04 -0.51
N PRO A 152 -16.36 -0.72 -0.65
CA PRO A 152 -14.98 -0.29 -0.83
C PRO A 152 -14.22 -0.65 0.44
N THR A 153 -13.14 -1.41 0.31
CA THR A 153 -12.28 -1.71 1.47
C THR A 153 -11.61 -0.42 1.93
N HIS A 154 -11.10 -0.40 3.17
CA HIS A 154 -10.29 0.72 3.60
C HIS A 154 -9.02 0.83 2.74
N MET A 155 -8.56 2.07 2.56
CA MET A 155 -7.19 2.36 2.21
C MET A 155 -6.22 1.66 3.17
N GLY A 156 -5.08 1.20 2.65
CA GLY A 156 -4.01 0.61 3.44
C GLY A 156 -3.24 1.61 4.30
N ALA A 157 -2.40 1.09 5.19
CA ALA A 157 -1.54 1.90 6.05
C ALA A 157 -0.67 2.87 5.24
N TRP A 158 -0.21 2.49 4.05
CA TRP A 158 0.66 3.35 3.25
C TRP A 158 -0.11 4.58 2.77
N GLU A 159 -1.30 4.39 2.20
CA GLU A 159 -2.18 5.46 1.75
C GLU A 159 -2.61 6.36 2.91
N LYS A 160 -3.05 5.75 4.03
CA LYS A 160 -3.42 6.51 5.24
C LYS A 160 -2.24 7.32 5.77
N ALA A 161 -1.01 6.81 5.70
CA ALA A 161 0.18 7.56 6.08
C ALA A 161 0.44 8.75 5.15
N GLN A 162 0.26 8.59 3.82
CA GLN A 162 0.41 9.70 2.87
C GLN A 162 -0.62 10.81 3.12
N LEU A 163 -1.86 10.43 3.45
CA LEU A 163 -2.96 11.36 3.70
C LEU A 163 -2.95 11.94 5.13
N GLY A 164 -2.03 11.52 6.00
CA GLY A 164 -2.02 11.95 7.40
C GLY A 164 -3.18 11.41 8.25
N TRP A 165 -3.81 10.31 7.83
CA TRP A 165 -4.94 9.67 8.51
C TRP A 165 -4.52 8.64 9.56
N LEU A 166 -3.22 8.43 9.73
CA LEU A 166 -2.70 7.64 10.85
C LEU A 166 -2.31 8.57 12.01
N SER A 167 -2.91 8.38 13.18
CA SER A 167 -2.52 9.09 14.40
C SER A 167 -1.09 8.74 14.84
N ARG A 168 -0.61 7.53 14.51
CA ARG A 168 0.73 7.05 14.88
C ARG A 168 1.32 6.08 13.85
N VAL A 169 2.51 6.43 13.36
CA VAL A 169 3.40 5.48 12.66
C VAL A 169 4.65 5.29 13.52
N GLU A 170 4.74 4.16 14.20
CA GLU A 170 5.92 3.85 15.02
C GLU A 170 7.08 3.43 14.15
N VAL A 171 8.15 4.22 14.12
CA VAL A 171 9.38 3.88 13.39
C VAL A 171 10.31 3.08 14.30
N VAL A 172 10.55 1.84 13.92
CA VAL A 172 11.44 0.94 14.65
C VAL A 172 12.88 1.44 14.61
N GLY A 173 13.46 1.63 15.80
CA GLY A 173 14.88 1.96 15.99
C GLY A 173 15.78 0.72 15.89
N LYS A 174 16.96 0.76 16.52
CA LYS A 174 17.82 -0.42 16.64
C LYS A 174 17.35 -1.28 17.82
N VAL A 175 16.82 -2.46 17.53
CA VAL A 175 16.27 -3.37 18.54
C VAL A 175 16.77 -4.80 18.33
N LEU A 176 17.00 -5.50 19.44
CA LEU A 176 17.26 -6.94 19.46
C LEU A 176 16.06 -7.58 20.13
N ASP A 177 15.37 -8.45 19.40
CA ASP A 177 14.35 -9.34 19.95
C ASP A 177 13.23 -8.62 20.74
N GLN A 178 12.75 -7.51 20.18
CA GLN A 178 11.74 -6.67 20.80
C GLN A 178 10.36 -6.99 20.23
N GLU A 179 9.35 -7.02 21.10
CA GLU A 179 7.94 -7.13 20.73
C GLU A 179 7.31 -5.74 20.54
N PHE A 180 6.51 -5.62 19.48
CA PHE A 180 5.63 -4.50 19.18
C PHE A 180 4.19 -5.00 19.13
N VAL A 181 3.25 -4.18 19.57
CA VAL A 181 1.83 -4.53 19.64
C VAL A 181 1.01 -3.54 18.82
N LEU A 182 0.12 -4.04 17.97
CA LEU A 182 -0.79 -3.23 17.15
C LEU A 182 -2.24 -3.61 17.42
N GLU A 183 -3.08 -2.58 17.57
CA GLU A 183 -4.53 -2.69 17.53
C GLU A 183 -5.04 -2.63 16.08
N PRO A 184 -6.29 -3.04 15.80
CA PRO A 184 -6.87 -2.90 14.47
C PRO A 184 -6.74 -1.46 13.95
N VAL A 185 -6.16 -1.30 12.77
CA VAL A 185 -5.86 0.01 12.17
C VAL A 185 -7.12 0.81 11.87
N GLN A 186 -8.28 0.16 11.74
CA GLN A 186 -9.56 0.84 11.49
C GLN A 186 -10.02 1.72 12.66
N SER A 187 -9.59 1.42 13.88
CA SER A 187 -9.97 2.17 15.09
C SER A 187 -8.78 2.84 15.77
N SER A 188 -7.62 2.22 15.73
CA SER A 188 -6.42 2.74 16.41
C SER A 188 -5.65 3.76 15.57
N GLU A 189 -5.78 3.70 14.23
CA GLU A 189 -5.00 4.51 13.29
C GLU A 189 -3.48 4.33 13.47
N GLN A 190 -3.05 3.13 13.91
CA GLN A 190 -1.65 2.81 14.18
C GLN A 190 -1.06 1.87 13.11
N ALA A 191 0.20 2.12 12.76
CA ALA A 191 1.02 1.23 11.95
C ALA A 191 2.46 1.18 12.47
N LEU A 192 3.17 0.09 12.17
CA LEU A 192 4.58 -0.10 12.49
C LEU A 192 5.42 0.01 11.22
N LYS A 193 6.44 0.88 11.23
CA LYS A 193 7.38 1.07 10.13
C LYS A 193 8.76 0.54 10.51
N ILE A 194 9.27 -0.42 9.75
CA ILE A 194 10.56 -1.07 9.99
C ILE A 194 11.52 -0.72 8.84
N PRO A 195 12.52 0.17 9.06
CA PRO A 195 13.53 0.45 8.06
C PRO A 195 14.32 -0.81 7.68
N LEU A 196 14.48 -1.07 6.37
CA LEU A 196 15.29 -2.17 5.85
C LEU A 196 16.71 -1.72 5.51
N GLU A 197 16.93 -0.43 5.26
CA GLU A 197 18.23 0.12 4.94
C GLU A 197 18.85 0.89 6.12
N THR A 198 20.14 0.62 6.39
CA THR A 198 20.88 1.36 7.40
C THR A 198 21.52 2.62 6.81
N GLY A 199 21.54 3.72 7.56
CA GLY A 199 22.20 4.97 7.13
C GLY A 199 21.40 5.84 6.16
N PHE A 200 20.19 5.44 5.80
CA PHE A 200 19.26 6.28 5.03
C PHE A 200 18.25 6.98 5.95
N PRO A 201 17.83 8.22 5.64
CA PRO A 201 16.65 8.80 6.25
C PRO A 201 15.44 7.88 6.03
N PRO A 202 14.51 7.75 7.01
CA PRO A 202 13.32 6.90 6.87
C PRO A 202 12.43 7.24 5.67
N THR A 203 12.59 8.42 5.08
CA THR A 203 11.84 8.88 3.89
C THR A 203 12.46 8.42 2.56
N LEU A 204 13.72 7.97 2.56
CA LEU A 204 14.47 7.62 1.35
C LEU A 204 14.85 6.15 1.27
N GLY A 205 14.93 5.47 2.41
CA GLY A 205 15.23 4.03 2.47
C GLY A 205 13.97 3.17 2.32
N GLU A 206 14.16 1.96 1.80
CA GLU A 206 13.16 0.90 1.76
C GLU A 206 12.77 0.47 3.18
N TYR A 207 11.51 0.10 3.36
CA TYR A 207 10.97 -0.29 4.66
C TYR A 207 9.82 -1.28 4.54
N LEU A 208 9.58 -2.02 5.63
CA LEU A 208 8.32 -2.71 5.83
C LEU A 208 7.35 -1.80 6.56
N LEU A 209 6.08 -1.79 6.14
CA LEU A 209 4.99 -1.16 6.85
C LEU A 209 4.00 -2.24 7.27
N ILE A 210 3.67 -2.30 8.55
CA ILE A 210 2.84 -3.34 9.13
C ILE A 210 1.60 -2.72 9.75
N GLU A 211 0.44 -3.29 9.44
CA GLU A 211 -0.83 -2.98 10.10
C GLU A 211 -1.54 -4.27 10.52
N TYR A 212 -2.41 -4.15 11.52
CA TYR A 212 -3.35 -5.21 11.87
C TYR A 212 -4.75 -4.80 11.39
N ARG A 213 -5.42 -5.69 10.65
CA ARG A 213 -6.71 -5.38 10.04
C ARG A 213 -7.72 -6.49 10.31
N THR A 214 -8.93 -6.11 10.70
CA THR A 214 -10.03 -7.03 11.01
C THR A 214 -11.21 -6.89 10.03
N ARG A 215 -12.05 -7.91 9.93
CA ARG A 215 -13.25 -7.89 9.06
C ARG A 215 -14.41 -7.14 9.71
N GLU A 216 -14.27 -5.83 9.82
CA GLU A 216 -15.28 -4.93 10.38
C GLU A 216 -15.55 -3.71 9.49
N GLY A 217 -16.68 -3.04 9.72
CA GLY A 217 -17.05 -1.84 8.93
C GLY A 217 -17.01 -2.07 7.42
N PHE A 218 -16.24 -1.22 6.72
CA PHE A 218 -16.03 -1.31 5.27
C PHE A 218 -15.13 -2.48 4.85
N ASP A 219 -14.35 -3.04 5.77
CA ASP A 219 -13.45 -4.18 5.55
C ASP A 219 -14.13 -5.55 5.81
N ARG A 220 -15.44 -5.58 6.06
CA ARG A 220 -16.19 -6.83 6.30
C ARG A 220 -16.04 -7.88 5.19
N ASP A 221 -15.82 -7.43 3.97
CA ASP A 221 -15.71 -8.27 2.78
C ASP A 221 -14.26 -8.67 2.45
N LEU A 222 -13.27 -8.30 3.29
CA LEU A 222 -11.89 -8.75 3.11
C LEU A 222 -11.77 -10.29 3.18
N PRO A 223 -10.77 -10.87 2.50
CA PRO A 223 -10.55 -12.32 2.51
C PRO A 223 -10.34 -12.90 3.91
N GLY A 224 -9.69 -12.15 4.80
CA GLY A 224 -9.37 -12.57 6.16
C GLY A 224 -9.16 -11.37 7.09
N SER A 225 -9.14 -11.64 8.40
CA SER A 225 -8.54 -10.72 9.38
C SER A 225 -7.11 -11.18 9.62
N GLY A 226 -6.16 -10.27 9.81
CA GLY A 226 -4.77 -10.64 10.04
C GLY A 226 -3.83 -9.45 9.97
N VAL A 227 -2.55 -9.77 10.08
CA VAL A 227 -1.47 -8.78 9.96
C VAL A 227 -1.06 -8.68 8.50
N LEU A 228 -1.01 -7.46 7.99
CA LEU A 228 -0.57 -7.17 6.62
C LEU A 228 0.82 -6.55 6.67
N VAL A 229 1.73 -7.07 5.85
CA VAL A 229 3.11 -6.59 5.76
C VAL A 229 3.33 -6.06 4.35
N TYR A 230 3.48 -4.75 4.22
CA TYR A 230 3.81 -4.11 2.96
C TYR A 230 5.32 -3.92 2.85
N HIS A 231 5.90 -4.25 1.69
CA HIS A 231 7.24 -3.78 1.31
C HIS A 231 7.10 -2.47 0.53
N VAL A 232 7.83 -1.44 0.95
CA VAL A 232 7.76 -0.10 0.35
C VAL A 232 9.13 0.34 -0.13
N ASP A 233 9.24 0.65 -1.43
CA ASP A 233 10.41 1.25 -2.05
C ASP A 233 10.12 2.69 -2.52
N PRO A 234 10.49 3.71 -1.71
CA PRO A 234 10.25 5.11 -2.06
C PRO A 234 11.12 5.62 -3.21
N LYS A 235 12.08 4.82 -3.71
CA LYS A 235 12.90 5.16 -4.88
C LYS A 235 12.10 4.95 -6.17
N LEU A 236 11.09 4.08 -6.15
CA LEU A 236 10.15 3.87 -7.24
C LEU A 236 9.03 4.92 -7.22
N LYS A 237 8.52 5.26 -8.40
CA LYS A 237 7.49 6.30 -8.56
C LYS A 237 6.07 5.76 -8.68
N THR A 238 5.92 4.47 -8.95
CA THR A 238 4.62 3.85 -9.27
C THR A 238 4.68 2.33 -9.07
N ASN A 239 3.51 1.71 -8.97
CA ASN A 239 3.32 0.26 -9.05
C ASN A 239 3.15 -0.25 -10.49
N GLN A 240 3.47 0.57 -11.48
CA GLN A 240 3.41 0.23 -12.90
C GLN A 240 4.83 0.16 -13.50
N PRO A 241 5.56 -0.95 -13.33
CA PRO A 241 6.81 -1.16 -14.04
C PRO A 241 6.57 -1.21 -15.56
N CYS A 242 7.62 -1.04 -16.37
CA CYS A 242 7.48 -1.27 -17.81
C CYS A 242 7.26 -2.76 -18.11
N ASP A 243 6.66 -3.06 -19.27
CA ASP A 243 6.22 -4.41 -19.64
C ASP A 243 7.33 -5.48 -19.60
N THR A 244 8.59 -5.07 -19.80
CA THR A 244 9.78 -5.93 -19.78
C THR A 244 10.70 -5.70 -18.58
N CYS A 245 10.34 -4.78 -17.69
CA CYS A 245 11.12 -4.46 -16.50
C CYS A 245 10.99 -5.56 -15.45
N PRO A 246 11.97 -5.68 -14.53
CA PRO A 246 11.78 -6.46 -13.32
C PRO A 246 10.52 -5.98 -12.58
N GLN A 247 9.68 -6.92 -12.14
CA GLN A 247 8.47 -6.65 -11.37
C GLN A 247 8.82 -6.15 -9.96
N ARG A 248 9.17 -4.87 -9.87
CA ARG A 248 9.39 -4.15 -8.62
C ARG A 248 8.32 -3.09 -8.49
N TYR A 249 7.78 -2.95 -7.29
CA TYR A 249 6.65 -2.08 -7.01
C TYR A 249 7.01 -1.10 -5.90
N MET A 250 6.50 0.12 -5.99
CA MET A 250 6.66 1.13 -4.95
C MET A 250 6.05 0.66 -3.62
N VAL A 251 4.92 -0.04 -3.69
CA VAL A 251 4.25 -0.67 -2.55
C VAL A 251 3.79 -2.07 -2.97
N GLU A 252 4.19 -3.13 -2.28
CA GLU A 252 3.63 -4.46 -2.50
C GLU A 252 3.25 -5.13 -1.18
N LEU A 253 2.24 -6.00 -1.20
CA LEU A 253 1.93 -6.84 -0.06
C LEU A 253 2.84 -8.08 -0.09
N LEU A 254 3.47 -8.38 1.05
CA LEU A 254 4.19 -9.65 1.23
C LEU A 254 3.19 -10.72 1.68
N GLU A 255 2.71 -11.50 0.70
CA GLU A 255 1.75 -12.60 0.89
C GLU A 255 2.31 -13.65 1.84
N ALA A 256 1.64 -13.88 2.98
CA ALA A 256 2.13 -14.74 4.05
C ALA A 256 2.35 -16.20 3.62
N ASP A 257 1.56 -16.69 2.66
CA ASP A 257 1.69 -18.03 2.10
C ASP A 257 2.77 -18.16 1.00
N GLY A 258 3.34 -17.04 0.55
CA GLY A 258 4.41 -17.01 -0.45
C GLY A 258 3.98 -17.49 -1.84
N ASN A 259 2.70 -17.47 -2.18
CA ASN A 259 2.22 -17.98 -3.46
C ASN A 259 2.36 -16.97 -4.63
N ASN A 260 2.57 -15.69 -4.33
CA ASN A 260 2.72 -14.57 -5.28
C ASN A 260 1.49 -14.31 -6.16
N SER A 261 0.31 -14.75 -5.77
CA SER A 261 -0.90 -14.65 -6.57
C SER A 261 -1.26 -13.20 -6.91
N LEU A 262 -0.96 -12.25 -6.02
CA LEU A 262 -1.17 -10.82 -6.26
C LEU A 262 -0.23 -10.24 -7.32
N ARG A 263 0.90 -10.91 -7.60
CA ARG A 263 1.90 -10.51 -8.60
C ARG A 263 1.69 -11.21 -9.95
N LEU A 264 0.66 -12.04 -10.06
CA LEU A 264 0.27 -12.72 -11.29
C LEU A 264 -1.02 -12.09 -11.81
N ASN A 265 -1.20 -12.13 -13.13
CA ASN A 265 -2.50 -11.80 -13.72
C ASN A 265 -3.41 -13.04 -13.73
N PHE A 266 -4.68 -12.88 -14.08
CA PHE A 266 -5.67 -13.97 -14.03
C PHE A 266 -5.25 -15.18 -14.88
N LEU A 267 -4.73 -14.94 -16.09
CA LEU A 267 -4.27 -16.00 -16.99
C LEU A 267 -3.07 -16.78 -16.44
N GLN A 268 -2.32 -16.18 -15.52
CA GLN A 268 -1.19 -16.79 -14.83
C GLN A 268 -1.59 -17.46 -13.51
N GLY A 269 -2.88 -17.45 -13.14
CA GLY A 269 -3.39 -17.97 -11.87
C GLY A 269 -3.40 -16.95 -10.74
N GLY A 270 -3.25 -15.66 -11.04
CA GLY A 270 -3.37 -14.58 -10.07
C GLY A 270 -4.80 -14.35 -9.60
N ASN A 271 -4.93 -13.68 -8.46
CA ASN A 271 -6.21 -13.37 -7.84
C ASN A 271 -6.20 -11.95 -7.24
N ARG A 272 -7.35 -11.52 -6.70
CA ARG A 272 -7.51 -10.19 -6.08
C ARG A 272 -7.17 -10.16 -4.60
N GLY A 273 -6.67 -11.25 -4.06
CA GLY A 273 -6.34 -11.49 -2.67
C GLY A 273 -7.18 -12.59 -2.07
N GLU A 274 -6.54 -13.35 -1.18
CA GLU A 274 -7.11 -14.47 -0.46
C GLU A 274 -6.68 -14.46 1.01
N ALA A 275 -7.30 -15.31 1.83
CA ALA A 275 -7.05 -15.29 3.27
C ALA A 275 -5.59 -15.65 3.60
N GLY A 276 -4.93 -16.44 2.74
CA GLY A 276 -3.51 -16.81 2.87
C GLY A 276 -2.53 -15.65 2.72
N ASP A 277 -2.94 -14.52 2.14
CA ASP A 277 -2.08 -13.33 2.01
C ASP A 277 -1.76 -12.71 3.38
N ALA A 278 -2.72 -12.78 4.31
CA ALA A 278 -2.62 -12.17 5.62
C ALA A 278 -1.92 -13.11 6.60
N TRP A 279 -0.94 -12.55 7.31
CA TRP A 279 -0.23 -13.27 8.35
C TRP A 279 -1.18 -13.58 9.51
N GLU A 280 -0.95 -14.71 10.19
CA GLU A 280 -1.78 -15.33 11.23
C GLU A 280 -3.03 -16.10 10.77
N VAL A 281 -3.39 -16.08 9.49
CA VAL A 281 -4.52 -16.90 9.01
C VAL A 281 -4.16 -18.39 8.99
N ALA A 282 -2.93 -18.73 8.57
CA ALA A 282 -2.44 -20.11 8.48
C ALA A 282 -1.50 -20.51 9.65
N GLY A 283 -1.35 -19.63 10.65
CA GLY A 283 -0.47 -19.79 11.80
C GLY A 283 0.61 -18.71 11.90
N ARG A 284 1.53 -18.91 12.86
CA ARG A 284 2.60 -17.97 13.23
C ARG A 284 3.50 -17.64 12.06
N GLY A 285 3.57 -16.34 11.77
CA GLY A 285 4.39 -15.78 10.70
C GLY A 285 5.85 -15.62 11.10
N ARG A 286 6.75 -15.78 10.14
CA ARG A 286 8.17 -15.45 10.29
C ARG A 286 8.71 -14.86 8.98
N LEU A 287 9.47 -13.78 9.07
CA LEU A 287 10.05 -13.10 7.91
C LEU A 287 11.54 -12.82 8.16
N THR A 288 12.41 -13.42 7.35
CA THR A 288 13.86 -13.27 7.44
C THR A 288 14.45 -13.10 6.05
N ASN A 289 15.77 -12.91 5.95
CA ASN A 289 16.47 -12.93 4.67
C ASN A 289 16.47 -14.32 3.99
N ASN A 290 16.15 -15.38 4.73
CA ASN A 290 16.19 -16.77 4.26
C ASN A 290 14.78 -17.40 4.11
N SER A 291 13.71 -16.64 4.36
CA SER A 291 12.33 -17.08 4.16
C SER A 291 11.80 -16.69 2.79
N TYR A 292 10.62 -17.20 2.44
CA TYR A 292 9.83 -16.69 1.31
C TYR A 292 8.39 -16.43 1.78
N PRO A 293 7.86 -15.20 1.70
CA PRO A 293 8.56 -13.96 1.33
C PRO A 293 9.73 -13.62 2.28
N SER A 294 10.56 -12.63 1.92
CA SER A 294 11.79 -12.29 2.65
C SER A 294 11.86 -10.82 3.04
N THR A 295 12.81 -10.48 3.91
CA THR A 295 13.15 -9.09 4.27
C THR A 295 14.18 -8.45 3.34
N HIS A 296 14.41 -9.00 2.14
CA HIS A 296 15.34 -8.42 1.17
C HIS A 296 14.86 -7.06 0.65
N LEU A 297 15.82 -6.21 0.30
CA LEU A 297 15.56 -5.02 -0.50
C LEU A 297 15.11 -5.42 -1.91
N SER A 298 14.48 -4.50 -2.63
CA SER A 298 14.08 -4.65 -4.03
C SER A 298 15.25 -5.02 -4.94
N SER A 299 16.48 -4.63 -4.57
CA SER A 299 17.72 -5.01 -5.26
C SER A 299 18.05 -6.50 -5.15
N GLY A 300 17.46 -7.22 -4.20
CA GLY A 300 17.83 -8.58 -3.78
C GLY A 300 18.88 -8.61 -2.66
N SER A 301 19.38 -7.47 -2.21
CA SER A 301 20.31 -7.39 -1.09
C SER A 301 19.61 -7.71 0.24
N SER A 302 20.31 -8.39 1.15
CA SER A 302 19.81 -8.66 2.49
C SER A 302 19.70 -7.38 3.33
N SER A 303 18.72 -7.37 4.24
CA SER A 303 18.54 -6.32 5.26
C SER A 303 18.99 -6.84 6.64
N PRO A 304 19.17 -5.98 7.65
CA PRO A 304 19.46 -6.44 9.01
C PRO A 304 18.23 -6.99 9.75
N VAL A 305 17.05 -6.91 9.13
CA VAL A 305 15.77 -7.18 9.77
C VAL A 305 15.50 -8.67 9.85
N THR A 306 14.98 -9.10 11.00
CA THR A 306 14.40 -10.42 11.21
C THR A 306 13.16 -10.26 12.06
N ILE A 307 12.04 -10.74 11.54
CA ILE A 307 10.78 -10.85 12.27
C ILE A 307 10.65 -12.32 12.67
N TYR A 308 10.79 -12.59 13.97
CA TYR A 308 10.79 -13.93 14.55
C TYR A 308 9.39 -14.53 14.62
N ASP A 309 8.41 -13.68 14.95
CA ASP A 309 7.03 -14.07 15.19
C ASP A 309 6.13 -12.90 14.78
N ILE A 310 5.13 -13.22 13.97
CA ILE A 310 3.94 -12.40 13.75
C ILE A 310 2.80 -13.24 14.30
N SER A 311 2.19 -12.77 15.38
CA SER A 311 1.08 -13.45 16.04
C SER A 311 -0.11 -12.55 16.35
N THR A 312 -1.28 -13.13 16.58
CA THR A 312 -2.45 -12.43 17.10
C THR A 312 -2.92 -13.06 18.41
N GLU A 313 -3.15 -12.23 19.42
CA GLU A 313 -3.60 -12.67 20.74
C GLU A 313 -4.55 -11.64 21.34
N ASN A 314 -5.72 -12.07 21.82
CA ASN A 314 -6.72 -11.20 22.45
C ASN A 314 -7.14 -9.98 21.61
N GLY A 315 -7.19 -10.13 20.28
CA GLY A 315 -7.57 -9.05 19.36
C GLY A 315 -6.47 -8.02 19.12
N LEU A 316 -5.21 -8.33 19.48
CA LEU A 316 -4.03 -7.53 19.22
C LEU A 316 -3.06 -8.32 18.35
N ALA A 317 -2.39 -7.64 17.42
CA ALA A 317 -1.24 -8.21 16.73
C ALA A 317 0.04 -7.99 17.55
N ARG A 318 0.92 -9.00 17.57
CA ARG A 318 2.23 -8.96 18.19
C ARG A 318 3.30 -9.27 17.13
N ILE A 319 4.30 -8.41 17.05
CA ILE A 319 5.41 -8.54 16.10
C ILE A 319 6.71 -8.54 16.90
N ARG A 320 7.40 -9.66 16.96
CA ARG A 320 8.69 -9.80 17.63
C ARG A 320 9.82 -9.76 16.59
N LEU A 321 10.74 -8.81 16.71
CA LEU A 321 11.74 -8.56 15.67
C LEU A 321 13.08 -8.03 16.19
N SER A 322 14.10 -8.17 15.33
CA SER A 322 15.40 -7.50 15.40
C SER A 322 15.64 -6.66 14.14
N SER A 323 16.32 -5.52 14.27
CA SER A 323 16.47 -4.54 13.17
C SER A 323 17.90 -4.02 12.96
N PHE A 324 18.91 -4.65 13.56
CA PHE A 324 20.30 -4.18 13.49
C PHE A 324 21.27 -5.30 13.14
N GLU A 325 22.39 -4.91 12.54
CA GLU A 325 23.52 -5.82 12.31
C GLU A 325 24.38 -5.94 13.56
N LEU A 326 24.69 -7.18 13.95
CA LEU A 326 25.69 -7.44 14.97
C LEU A 326 27.10 -7.14 14.42
N PRO A 327 27.93 -6.36 15.14
CA PRO A 327 29.29 -6.06 14.69
C PRO A 327 30.11 -7.33 14.44
N ARG A 328 30.91 -7.38 13.37
CA ARG A 328 31.74 -8.55 13.03
C ARG A 328 32.64 -9.03 14.17
N SER A 329 33.11 -8.13 15.02
CA SER A 329 33.87 -8.45 16.23
C SER A 329 33.05 -9.27 17.24
N ARG A 330 31.76 -8.93 17.41
CA ARG A 330 30.81 -9.64 18.27
C ARG A 330 30.54 -11.04 17.72
N LEU A 331 30.36 -11.16 16.40
CA LEU A 331 30.15 -12.44 15.71
C LEU A 331 31.33 -13.40 15.84
N ALA A 332 32.56 -12.91 15.70
CA ALA A 332 33.75 -13.73 15.75
C ALA A 332 34.14 -14.13 17.18
N GLN A 333 33.63 -13.41 18.19
CA GLN A 333 34.04 -13.55 19.58
C GLN A 333 33.99 -15.00 20.12
N PRO A 334 32.94 -15.81 19.85
CA PRO A 334 32.88 -17.20 20.33
C PRO A 334 33.98 -18.10 19.75
N PHE A 335 34.53 -17.76 18.59
CA PHE A 335 35.56 -18.55 17.91
C PHE A 335 36.98 -18.07 18.21
N LEU A 336 37.14 -16.84 18.71
CA LEU A 336 38.43 -16.23 19.00
C LEU A 336 38.95 -16.51 20.42
N GLY A 337 38.21 -17.28 21.23
CA GLY A 337 38.65 -17.74 22.55
C GLY A 337 38.85 -16.63 23.59
N SER A 338 38.33 -15.42 23.34
CA SER A 338 38.52 -14.26 24.22
C SER A 338 37.48 -14.17 25.35
N SER A 339 37.90 -13.67 26.52
CA SER A 339 37.21 -13.58 27.81
C SER A 339 36.04 -12.58 27.88
N GLY A 340 35.43 -12.21 26.76
CA GLY A 340 34.21 -11.39 26.78
C GLY A 340 32.96 -12.23 27.08
N SER A 341 31.85 -11.59 27.46
CA SER A 341 30.55 -12.25 27.60
C SER A 341 30.18 -12.96 26.31
N GLY A 342 29.70 -14.21 26.41
CA GLY A 342 29.20 -14.96 25.25
C GLY A 342 28.07 -14.22 24.53
N LEU A 343 27.70 -14.72 23.34
CA LEU A 343 26.48 -14.25 22.68
C LEU A 343 25.27 -14.53 23.57
N SER A 344 24.34 -13.59 23.64
CA SER A 344 23.06 -13.82 24.32
C SER A 344 22.22 -14.85 23.55
N PRO A 345 21.22 -15.49 24.19
CA PRO A 345 20.30 -16.38 23.49
C PRO A 345 19.66 -15.74 22.26
N GLU A 346 19.30 -14.46 22.36
CA GLU A 346 18.67 -13.68 21.30
C GLU A 346 19.64 -13.39 20.15
N GLU A 347 20.92 -13.09 20.46
CA GLU A 347 21.97 -12.97 19.45
C GLU A 347 22.23 -14.31 18.75
N ILE A 348 22.19 -15.42 19.47
CA ILE A 348 22.34 -16.77 18.89
C ILE A 348 21.19 -17.08 17.94
N GLU A 349 19.95 -16.85 18.35
CA GLU A 349 18.77 -17.07 17.51
C GLU A 349 18.77 -16.17 16.26
N TYR A 350 19.11 -14.89 16.42
CA TYR A 350 19.28 -13.96 15.30
C TYR A 350 20.28 -14.48 14.27
N LEU A 351 21.44 -14.99 14.71
CA LEU A 351 22.50 -15.43 13.82
C LEU A 351 22.21 -16.78 13.17
N ASP A 352 21.59 -17.70 13.90
CA ASP A 352 21.16 -19.00 13.37
C ASP A 352 20.12 -18.84 12.25
N LEU A 353 19.12 -17.97 12.44
CA LEU A 353 18.09 -17.68 11.42
C LEU A 353 18.66 -17.01 10.16
N HIS A 354 19.72 -16.25 10.32
CA HIS A 354 20.48 -15.64 9.24
C HIS A 354 21.51 -16.59 8.61
N GLY A 355 21.77 -17.73 9.26
CA GLY A 355 22.76 -18.70 8.93
C GLY A 355 22.19 -19.96 8.30
N ASN A 356 22.51 -21.11 8.90
CA ASN A 356 22.10 -22.44 8.44
C ASN A 356 20.87 -22.99 9.19
N GLY A 357 20.39 -22.30 10.23
CA GLY A 357 19.15 -22.61 10.93
C GLY A 357 19.14 -23.96 11.64
N ASN A 358 20.27 -24.37 12.23
CA ASN A 358 20.41 -25.66 12.90
C ASN A 358 20.14 -25.59 14.43
N GLY A 359 19.69 -24.44 14.93
CA GLY A 359 19.33 -24.21 16.33
C GLY A 359 20.52 -23.86 17.23
N ARG A 360 21.70 -23.59 16.66
CA ARG A 360 22.88 -23.14 17.41
C ARG A 360 23.73 -22.22 16.55
N TYR A 361 24.47 -21.32 17.19
CA TYR A 361 25.46 -20.53 16.47
C TYR A 361 26.77 -21.32 16.27
N ASP A 362 27.13 -21.58 15.02
CA ASP A 362 28.38 -22.20 14.62
C ASP A 362 29.05 -21.55 13.40
N ILE A 363 30.15 -22.15 12.94
CA ILE A 363 30.96 -21.59 11.85
C ILE A 363 30.19 -21.51 10.53
N GLY A 364 29.15 -22.33 10.36
CA GLY A 364 28.27 -22.28 9.20
C GLY A 364 27.47 -20.97 9.18
N ASP A 365 26.95 -20.55 10.33
CA ASP A 365 26.18 -19.30 10.47
C ASP A 365 27.08 -18.09 10.28
N LEU A 366 28.24 -18.08 10.91
CA LEU A 366 29.23 -17.01 10.71
C LEU A 366 29.61 -16.88 9.23
N ARG A 367 29.86 -18.00 8.55
CA ARG A 367 30.20 -18.00 7.11
C ARG A 367 29.06 -17.47 6.26
N ALA A 368 27.81 -17.83 6.56
CA ALA A 368 26.65 -17.33 5.85
C ALA A 368 26.44 -15.83 6.07
N TYR A 369 26.59 -15.36 7.31
CA TYR A 369 26.48 -13.95 7.67
C TYR A 369 27.55 -13.09 6.97
N LEU A 370 28.81 -13.54 6.95
CA LEU A 370 29.92 -12.78 6.34
C LEU A 370 29.89 -12.74 4.80
N LYS A 371 29.09 -13.58 4.14
CA LYS A 371 28.94 -13.59 2.68
C LYS A 371 27.94 -12.57 2.14
N ARG A 372 27.21 -11.90 3.03
CA ARG A 372 26.20 -10.89 2.70
C ARG A 372 26.81 -9.63 2.10
#